data_AF-A0A7W8T8T1-F1
#
_entry.id   AF-A0A7W8T8T1-F1
#
_cell.length_a   1.000
_cell.length_b   1.000
_cell.length_c   1.000
_cell.angle_alpha   90.00
_cell.angle_beta   90.00
_cell.angle_gamma   90.00
#
_symmetry.space_group_name_H-M   'P 1'
#
loop_
_entity.id
_entity.type
_entity.pdbx_description
1 polymer ?
#
loop_
_entity_poly.entity_id
_entity_poly.type
_entity_poly.pdbx_seq_one_letter_code
_entity_poly.pdbx_strand_id
1 'polypeptide(L)'
;MNDANTSMHTLKPARELADLPSRFPGESPEYRRARNALLAEEIELRRQIERVAAQRRALPAGGVVPEDYRFDGEAGAVTLSQMFGLKHPLGDDVWTYQQGLLDKALGVMRRCP
;
A
#
# COMPACT_ATOMS: atom_id res chain seq x y z
N MET A 1 3.60 33.02 7.95
CA MET A 1 4.19 31.72 8.33
C MET A 1 3.09 30.68 8.23
N ASN A 2 3.37 29.50 7.64
CA ASN A 2 2.37 28.53 7.20
C ASN A 2 1.77 27.71 8.35
N ASP A 3 0.56 28.07 8.79
CA ASP A 3 -0.20 27.33 9.81
C ASP A 3 -1.24 26.35 9.21
N ALA A 4 -1.32 26.26 7.88
CA ALA A 4 -2.42 25.56 7.20
C ALA A 4 -2.21 24.04 7.01
N ASN A 5 -1.06 23.47 7.38
CA ASN A 5 -0.77 22.04 7.13
C ASN A 5 -0.54 21.18 8.39
N THR A 6 -0.56 21.78 9.59
CA THR A 6 -0.30 21.06 10.85
C THR A 6 -1.55 20.35 11.40
N SER A 7 -2.73 20.58 10.82
CA SER A 7 -4.02 20.05 11.26
C SER A 7 -4.50 18.80 10.52
N MET A 8 -3.73 18.24 9.58
CA MET A 8 -4.06 16.96 8.92
C MET A 8 -3.75 15.76 9.84
N HIS A 9 -4.63 15.58 10.84
CA HIS A 9 -4.73 14.46 11.77
C HIS A 9 -3.47 14.18 12.61
N THR A 10 -3.33 14.93 13.70
CA THR A 10 -2.48 14.51 14.81
C THR A 10 -2.95 13.13 15.31
N LEU A 11 -2.23 12.08 14.93
CA LEU A 11 -2.49 10.74 15.42
C LEU A 11 -2.03 10.64 16.87
N LYS A 12 -2.78 9.90 17.70
CA LYS A 12 -2.35 9.57 19.05
C LYS A 12 -0.96 8.92 19.04
N PRO A 13 -0.09 9.19 20.03
CA PRO A 13 1.18 8.49 20.15
C PRO A 13 0.99 6.98 20.16
N ALA A 14 1.86 6.23 19.47
CA ALA A 14 1.75 4.77 19.41
C ALA A 14 1.77 4.11 20.80
N ARG A 15 2.56 4.69 21.73
CA ARG A 15 2.61 4.21 23.12
C ARG A 15 1.25 4.33 23.82
N GLU A 16 0.55 5.44 23.63
CA GLU A 16 -0.80 5.65 24.19
C GLU A 16 -1.80 4.63 23.61
N LEU A 17 -1.73 4.39 22.30
CA LEU A 17 -2.57 3.39 21.65
C LEU A 17 -2.25 1.97 22.12
N ALA A 18 -0.98 1.65 22.34
CA ALA A 18 -0.55 0.34 22.82
C ALA A 18 -0.93 0.07 24.29
N ASP A 19 -1.06 1.13 25.10
CA ASP A 19 -1.47 1.03 26.50
C ASP A 19 -3.00 1.06 26.71
N LEU A 20 -3.78 1.16 25.63
CA LEU A 20 -5.23 1.04 25.73
C LEU A 20 -5.62 -0.34 26.31
N PRO A 21 -6.69 -0.40 27.13
CA PRO A 21 -7.06 -1.61 27.84
C PRO A 21 -7.58 -2.70 26.89
N SER A 22 -6.67 -3.57 26.42
CA SER A 22 -7.02 -4.85 25.79
C SER A 22 -6.78 -5.97 26.80
N ARG A 23 -7.79 -6.79 27.11
CA ARG A 23 -7.63 -7.90 28.07
C ARG A 23 -7.34 -9.20 27.35
N PHE A 24 -6.19 -9.80 27.65
CA PHE A 24 -5.94 -11.21 27.38
C PHE A 24 -6.11 -12.01 28.68
N PRO A 25 -6.93 -13.07 28.68
CA PRO A 25 -7.09 -13.92 29.86
C PRO A 25 -5.73 -14.50 30.33
N GLY A 26 -5.43 -14.39 31.62
CA GLY A 26 -4.28 -15.03 32.25
C GLY A 26 -2.90 -14.42 31.96
N GLU A 27 -2.82 -13.25 31.33
CA GLU A 27 -1.51 -12.66 30.99
C GLU A 27 -0.76 -12.11 32.23
N SER A 28 0.54 -12.38 32.30
CA SER A 28 1.39 -11.84 33.36
C SER A 28 1.65 -10.33 33.18
N PRO A 29 1.93 -9.58 34.26
CA PRO A 29 2.29 -8.17 34.15
C PRO A 29 3.54 -7.92 33.30
N GLU A 30 4.51 -8.83 33.33
CA GLU A 30 5.72 -8.74 32.52
C GLU A 30 5.43 -8.94 31.03
N TYR A 31 4.66 -9.97 30.71
CA TYR A 31 4.23 -10.23 29.34
C TYR A 31 3.46 -9.05 28.76
N ARG A 32 2.53 -8.47 29.54
CA ARG A 32 1.77 -7.28 29.14
C ARG A 32 2.68 -6.10 28.80
N ARG A 33 3.68 -5.81 29.64
CA ARG A 33 4.64 -4.71 29.37
C ARG A 33 5.44 -4.95 28.10
N ALA A 34 5.99 -6.16 27.92
CA ALA A 34 6.74 -6.52 26.74
C ALA A 34 5.88 -6.43 25.46
N ARG A 35 4.65 -6.93 25.53
CA ARG A 35 3.68 -6.87 24.43
C ARG A 35 3.32 -5.42 24.07
N ASN A 36 3.06 -4.57 25.04
CA ASN A 36 2.72 -3.17 24.77
C ASN A 36 3.90 -2.38 24.18
N ALA A 37 5.13 -2.71 24.59
CA ALA A 37 6.33 -2.14 23.98
C ALA A 37 6.43 -2.55 22.50
N LEU A 38 6.26 -3.84 22.19
CA LEU A 38 6.25 -4.33 20.80
C LEU A 38 5.12 -3.69 19.97
N LEU A 39 3.91 -3.62 20.52
CA LEU A 39 2.75 -3.05 19.82
C LEU A 39 2.96 -1.57 19.47
N ALA A 40 3.65 -0.81 20.33
CA ALA A 40 3.99 0.59 20.02
C ALA A 40 4.90 0.68 18.78
N GLU A 41 5.93 -0.16 18.70
CA GLU A 41 6.83 -0.22 17.54
C GLU A 41 6.10 -0.67 16.26
N GLU A 42 5.22 -1.67 16.37
CA GLU A 42 4.42 -2.15 15.23
C GLU A 42 3.46 -1.09 14.67
N ILE A 43 2.87 -0.26 15.53
CA ILE A 43 2.01 0.85 15.12
C ILE A 43 2.82 1.88 14.32
N GLU A 44 4.01 2.26 14.79
CA GLU A 44 4.87 3.20 14.08
C GLU A 44 5.38 2.63 12.76
N LEU A 45 5.76 1.35 12.74
CA LEU A 45 6.15 0.66 11.51
C LEU A 45 5.04 0.73 10.46
N ARG A 46 3.79 0.48 10.87
CA ARG A 46 2.63 0.55 9.96
C ARG A 46 2.40 1.96 9.41
N ARG A 47 2.58 2.99 10.25
CA ARG A 47 2.50 4.40 9.82
C ARG A 47 3.58 4.72 8.79
N GLN A 48 4.80 4.23 8.99
CA GLN A 48 5.89 4.41 8.02
C GLN A 48 5.58 3.72 6.69
N ILE A 49 5.07 2.49 6.74
CA ILE A 49 4.66 1.75 5.52
C ILE A 49 3.60 2.53 4.75
N GLU A 50 2.59 3.09 5.43
CA GLU A 50 1.57 3.90 4.77
C GLU A 50 2.14 5.19 4.17
N ARG A 51 3.06 5.88 4.86
CA ARG A 51 3.76 7.05 4.29
C ARG A 51 4.52 6.68 3.02
N VAL A 52 5.23 5.55 3.02
CA VAL A 52 5.94 5.05 1.84
C VAL A 52 4.96 4.66 0.73
N ALA A 53 3.82 4.03 1.06
CA ALA A 53 2.79 3.70 0.10
C ALA A 53 2.21 4.96 -0.55
N ALA A 54 1.95 6.02 0.22
CA ALA A 54 1.52 7.31 -0.31
C ALA A 54 2.58 7.92 -1.25
N GLN A 55 3.86 7.88 -0.88
CA GLN A 55 4.95 8.34 -1.75
C GLN A 55 5.02 7.55 -3.06
N ARG A 56 4.84 6.21 -3.01
CA ARG A 56 4.81 5.35 -4.21
C ARG A 56 3.66 5.71 -5.14
N ARG A 57 2.47 5.97 -4.60
CA ARG A 57 1.30 6.41 -5.39
C ARG A 57 1.48 7.80 -6.00
N ALA A 58 2.36 8.62 -5.42
CA ALA A 58 2.66 9.97 -5.90
C ALA A 58 3.83 10.01 -6.91
N LEU A 59 4.48 8.88 -7.19
CA LEU A 59 5.53 8.83 -8.20
C LEU A 59 4.93 9.18 -9.57
N PRO A 60 5.66 9.94 -10.41
CA PRO A 60 5.25 10.16 -11.78
C PRO A 60 5.21 8.82 -12.54
N ALA A 61 4.51 8.81 -13.67
CA ALA A 61 4.50 7.65 -14.56
C ALA A 61 5.94 7.17 -14.83
N GLY A 62 6.14 5.86 -14.70
CA GLY A 62 7.43 5.24 -15.00
C GLY A 62 7.80 5.34 -16.48
N GLY A 63 9.03 4.93 -16.81
CA GLY A 63 9.47 4.86 -18.19
C GLY A 63 8.61 3.92 -19.05
N VAL A 64 8.47 4.26 -20.33
CA VAL A 64 7.81 3.41 -21.32
C VAL A 64 8.61 2.12 -21.46
N VAL A 65 7.92 0.98 -21.47
CA VAL A 65 8.50 -0.30 -21.84
C VAL A 65 8.53 -0.37 -23.37
N PRO A 66 9.71 -0.37 -24.02
CA PRO A 66 9.78 -0.28 -25.48
C PRO A 66 9.36 -1.58 -26.19
N GLU A 67 9.58 -2.73 -25.56
CA GLU A 67 9.32 -4.03 -26.16
C GLU A 67 8.06 -4.70 -25.58
N ASP A 68 7.27 -5.34 -26.44
CA ASP A 68 6.19 -6.24 -26.02
C ASP A 68 6.76 -7.63 -25.72
N TYR A 69 7.25 -7.83 -24.49
CA TYR A 69 7.92 -9.05 -24.06
C TYR A 69 7.01 -10.28 -24.18
N ARG A 70 7.58 -11.41 -24.62
CA ARG A 70 6.90 -12.71 -24.67
C ARG A 70 7.27 -13.55 -23.44
N PHE A 71 6.27 -14.12 -22.79
CA PHE A 71 6.43 -15.03 -21.67
C PHE A 71 5.91 -16.42 -22.07
N ASP A 72 6.68 -17.45 -21.76
CA ASP A 72 6.27 -18.85 -21.97
C ASP A 72 5.66 -19.38 -20.65
N GLY A 73 4.40 -19.81 -20.70
CA GLY A 73 3.68 -20.35 -19.54
C GLY A 73 3.01 -21.69 -19.85
N GLU A 74 2.38 -22.31 -18.84
CA GLU A 74 1.73 -23.63 -18.97
C GLU A 74 0.60 -23.64 -20.02
N ALA A 75 -0.07 -22.50 -20.20
CA ALA A 75 -1.13 -22.32 -21.20
C ALA A 75 -0.61 -21.93 -22.60
N GLY A 76 0.72 -21.90 -22.80
CA GLY A 76 1.38 -21.43 -24.01
C GLY A 76 1.98 -20.03 -23.88
N ALA A 77 2.56 -19.55 -24.99
CA ALA A 77 3.21 -18.26 -25.03
C ALA A 77 2.19 -17.10 -25.06
N VAL A 78 2.44 -16.05 -24.28
CA VAL A 78 1.62 -14.84 -24.21
C VAL A 78 2.50 -13.59 -24.16
N THR A 79 2.10 -12.51 -24.82
CA THR A 79 2.82 -11.23 -24.76
C THR A 79 2.37 -10.38 -23.57
N LEU A 80 3.21 -9.42 -23.15
CA LEU A 80 2.92 -8.52 -22.05
C LEU A 80 1.59 -7.78 -22.26
N SER A 81 1.34 -7.30 -23.48
CA SER A 81 0.08 -6.65 -23.87
C SER A 81 -1.15 -7.56 -23.70
N GLN A 82 -1.02 -8.84 -24.10
CA GLN A 82 -2.10 -9.84 -24.01
C GLN A 82 -2.44 -10.22 -22.57
N MET A 83 -1.45 -10.28 -21.66
CA MET A 83 -1.67 -10.64 -20.25
C MET A 83 -2.65 -9.69 -19.53
N PHE A 84 -2.66 -8.41 -19.92
CA PHE A 84 -3.50 -7.39 -19.28
C PHE A 84 -4.74 -7.02 -20.11
N GLY A 85 -5.03 -7.75 -21.19
CA GLY A 85 -6.17 -7.47 -22.07
C GLY A 85 -6.04 -6.15 -22.83
N LEU A 86 -4.82 -5.60 -22.92
CA LEU A 86 -4.53 -4.38 -23.66
C LEU A 86 -4.43 -4.74 -25.15
N LYS A 87 -5.57 -4.73 -25.85
CA LYS A 87 -5.55 -4.73 -27.31
C LYS A 87 -5.07 -3.35 -27.75
N HIS A 88 -3.88 -3.26 -28.34
CA HIS A 88 -3.40 -2.03 -28.98
C HIS A 88 -4.42 -1.52 -30.02
N PRO A 89 -4.91 -0.28 -29.94
CA PRO A 89 -4.83 0.61 -31.08
C PRO A 89 -3.51 1.37 -30.98
N LEU A 90 -2.77 1.42 -32.08
CA LEU A 90 -1.69 2.39 -32.25
C LEU A 90 -2.25 3.79 -31.96
N GLY A 91 -1.68 4.48 -30.97
CA GLY A 91 -2.14 5.79 -30.54
C GLY A 91 -2.08 5.91 -29.02
N ASP A 92 -0.92 6.31 -28.54
CA ASP A 92 -0.76 7.38 -27.55
C ASP A 92 -1.77 7.34 -26.39
N ASP A 93 -1.65 6.33 -25.52
CA ASP A 93 -2.01 6.33 -24.08
C ASP A 93 -1.98 4.89 -23.56
N VAL A 94 -0.78 4.35 -23.32
CA VAL A 94 -0.59 2.96 -22.84
C VAL A 94 0.07 2.93 -21.45
N TRP A 95 -0.80 2.83 -20.44
CA TRP A 95 -0.70 2.30 -19.07
C TRP A 95 0.61 2.36 -18.26
N THR A 96 0.47 3.01 -17.10
CA THR A 96 1.36 3.08 -15.93
C THR A 96 1.55 1.72 -15.23
N TYR A 97 2.71 1.09 -15.39
CA TYR A 97 3.05 -0.19 -14.77
C TYR A 97 3.45 -0.10 -13.28
N GLN A 98 2.86 0.82 -12.50
CA GLN A 98 3.06 0.88 -11.04
C GLN A 98 1.80 1.18 -10.20
N GLN A 99 0.66 1.56 -10.80
CA GLN A 99 -0.57 1.89 -10.05
C GLN A 99 -1.57 0.71 -9.95
N GLY A 100 -1.67 -0.14 -10.97
CA GLY A 100 -2.69 -1.21 -11.03
C GLY A 100 -2.48 -2.39 -10.07
N LEU A 101 -1.24 -2.64 -9.62
CA LEU A 101 -0.93 -3.75 -8.71
C LEU A 101 -1.21 -3.40 -7.24
N LEU A 102 -1.24 -2.11 -6.89
CA LEU A 102 -1.56 -1.63 -5.54
C LEU A 102 -3.07 -1.49 -5.32
N ASP A 103 -3.85 -1.12 -6.35
CA ASP A 103 -5.29 -0.92 -6.21
C ASP A 103 -6.08 -2.24 -6.11
N LYS A 104 -5.62 -3.32 -6.76
CA LYS A 104 -6.25 -4.66 -6.63
C LYS A 104 -5.91 -5.38 -5.32
N ALA A 105 -4.81 -5.02 -4.65
CA ALA A 105 -4.37 -5.66 -3.41
C ALA A 105 -5.10 -5.12 -2.15
N LEU A 106 -5.78 -3.97 -2.23
CA LEU A 106 -6.38 -3.29 -1.06
C LEU A 106 -7.92 -3.26 -1.04
N GLY A 107 -8.63 -3.91 -1.97
CA GLY A 107 -10.06 -4.17 -1.83
C GLY A 107 -10.95 -2.93 -1.58
N VAL A 108 -10.58 -1.74 -2.08
CA VAL A 108 -11.41 -0.54 -1.95
C VAL A 108 -12.38 -0.47 -3.11
N MET A 109 -13.42 -1.31 -3.04
CA MET A 109 -14.59 -1.22 -3.92
C MET A 109 -15.59 -0.23 -3.32
N ARG A 110 -15.47 1.06 -3.68
CA ARG A 110 -16.59 2.04 -3.69
C ARG A 110 -16.27 3.04 -4.81
N ARG A 111 -17.18 3.45 -5.69
CA ARG A 111 -18.64 3.60 -5.53
C ARG A 111 -19.34 3.69 -6.91
N CYS A 112 -20.60 3.29 -6.95
CA CYS A 112 -21.65 3.83 -7.84
C CYS A 112 -21.96 5.30 -7.44
N PRO A 113 -22.68 6.12 -8.23
CA PRO A 113 -23.34 5.86 -9.52
C PRO A 113 -22.55 6.31 -10.75
#